data_AF-A0A2K4WDH7-F1
#
_entry.id   AF-A0A2K4WDH7-F1
#
_cell.length_a   1.000
_cell.length_b   1.000
_cell.length_c   1.000
_cell.angle_alpha   90.00
_cell.angle_beta   90.00
_cell.angle_gamma   90.00
#
_symmetry.space_group_name_H-M   'P 1'
#
loop_
_entity.id
_entity.type
_entity.pdbx_description
1 polymer ?
#
loop_
_entity_poly.entity_id
_entity_poly.type
_entity_poly.pdbx_seq_one_letter_code
_entity_poly.pdbx_strand_id
1 'polypeptide(L)' 'MKHGTVSKTATIAGAMRATHRLYESPVIFDDPWAVSLIDPLWRFMCKSRLLTRYVFGHRLAYLRPI' A
#
# COMPACT_ATOMS: atom_id res chain seq x y z
N MET A 1 3.77 12.95 -17.82
CA MET A 1 2.52 12.72 -17.06
C MET A 1 1.36 12.97 -18.01
N LYS A 2 0.48 11.99 -18.28
CA LYS A 2 -0.76 12.22 -19.05
C LYS A 2 -1.86 12.62 -18.06
N HIS A 3 -2.55 13.73 -18.33
CA HIS A 3 -3.66 14.22 -17.50
C HIS A 3 -4.72 13.11 -17.37
N GLY A 4 -5.07 12.74 -16.14
CA GLY A 4 -6.14 11.77 -15.83
C GLY A 4 -5.71 10.31 -15.61
N THR A 5 -4.43 9.94 -15.78
CA THR A 5 -3.96 8.57 -15.46
C THR A 5 -3.19 8.56 -14.15
N VAL A 6 -3.71 7.85 -13.14
CA VAL A 6 -2.98 7.61 -11.88
C VAL A 6 -1.74 6.77 -12.20
N SER A 7 -0.57 7.25 -11.80
CA SER A 7 0.67 6.50 -12.02
C SER A 7 0.63 5.20 -11.22
N LYS A 8 0.91 4.07 -11.89
CA LYS A 8 0.98 2.75 -11.22
C LYS A 8 1.96 2.77 -10.04
N THR A 9 3.06 3.49 -10.16
CA THR A 9 4.05 3.65 -9.09
C THR A 9 3.50 4.41 -7.89
N ALA A 10 2.68 5.44 -8.12
CA ALA A 10 2.04 6.21 -7.05
C ALA A 10 1.01 5.36 -6.29
N THR A 11 0.21 4.55 -7.00
CA THR A 11 -0.74 3.62 -6.38
C THR A 11 -0.01 2.58 -5.51
N ILE A 12 1.07 1.99 -6.01
CA ILE A 12 1.86 0.99 -5.26
C ILE A 12 2.49 1.63 -4.01
N ALA A 13 3.07 2.83 -4.14
CA ALA A 13 3.65 3.56 -3.00
C ALA A 13 2.59 3.94 -1.96
N GLY A 14 1.38 4.32 -2.38
CA GLY A 14 0.24 4.55 -1.48
C GLY A 14 -0.20 3.27 -0.77
N ALA A 15 -0.27 2.16 -1.49
CA ALA A 15 -0.66 0.86 -0.93
C ALA A 15 0.38 0.34 0.07
N MET A 16 1.67 0.59 -0.17
CA MET A 16 2.74 0.32 0.79
C MET A 16 2.56 1.10 2.10
N ARG A 17 2.32 2.41 2.02
CA ARG A 17 2.07 3.25 3.20
C ARG A 17 0.82 2.83 3.98
N ALA A 18 -0.26 2.52 3.26
CA ALA A 18 -1.48 1.99 3.86
C ALA A 18 -1.23 0.66 4.60
N THR A 19 -0.53 -0.27 3.97
CA THR A 19 -0.19 -1.57 4.56
C THR A 19 0.72 -1.42 5.78
N HIS A 20 1.73 -0.56 5.69
CA HIS A 20 2.64 -0.27 6.79
C HIS A 20 1.89 0.23 8.02
N ARG A 21 0.99 1.20 7.86
CA ARG A 21 0.13 1.71 8.95
C ARG A 21 -0.79 0.63 9.52
N LEU A 22 -1.32 -0.28 8.69
CA LEU A 22 -2.32 -1.27 9.12
C LEU A 22 -1.73 -2.50 9.83
N TYR A 23 -0.52 -2.93 9.47
CA TYR A 23 0.00 -4.24 9.88
C TYR A 23 1.42 -4.22 10.45
N GLU A 24 2.16 -3.14 10.27
CA GLU A 24 3.57 -3.05 10.68
C GLU A 24 3.69 -2.36 12.03
N SER A 25 4.57 -2.87 12.89
CA SER A 25 4.90 -2.28 14.18
C SER A 25 6.41 -2.42 14.39
N PRO A 26 7.15 -1.31 14.61
CA PRO A 26 6.66 0.04 14.86
C PRO A 26 6.18 0.77 13.61
N VAL A 27 5.19 1.67 13.76
CA VAL A 27 4.68 2.50 12.67
C VAL A 27 5.65 3.66 12.43
N ILE A 28 6.53 3.54 11.45
CA ILE A 28 7.45 4.58 10.97
C ILE A 28 6.71 5.66 10.17
N PHE A 29 5.75 5.25 9.33
CA PHE A 29 4.95 6.15 8.50
C PHE A 29 3.47 6.04 8.84
N ASP A 30 2.89 7.11 9.39
CA ASP A 30 1.47 7.20 9.71
C ASP A 30 0.71 8.07 8.69
N ASP A 31 0.26 7.46 7.59
CA ASP A 31 -0.50 8.14 6.53
C ASP A 31 -1.98 7.70 6.54
N PRO A 32 -2.90 8.49 7.13
CA PRO A 32 -4.32 8.15 7.20
C PRO A 32 -5.03 8.21 5.84
N TRP A 33 -4.50 9.01 4.92
CA TRP A 33 -5.14 9.27 3.62
C TRP A 33 -4.68 8.29 2.55
N ALA A 34 -3.57 7.58 2.75
CA ALA A 34 -3.04 6.57 1.83
C ALA A 34 -4.11 5.56 1.39
N VAL A 35 -4.95 5.09 2.31
CA VAL A 35 -6.05 4.15 2.01
C VAL A 35 -7.12 4.80 1.13
N SER A 36 -7.35 6.12 1.24
CA SER A 36 -8.32 6.85 0.42
C SER A 36 -7.85 7.23 -0.96
N LEU A 37 -6.54 7.36 -1.14
CA LEU A 37 -5.89 7.78 -2.39
C LEU A 37 -5.62 6.63 -3.35
N ILE A 38 -5.62 5.38 -2.87
CA ILE A 38 -5.42 4.19 -3.69
C ILE A 38 -6.70 3.72 -4.35
N ASP A 39 -6.56 3.09 -5.52
CA ASP A 39 -7.69 2.51 -6.25
C ASP A 39 -8.52 1.53 -5.40
N PRO A 40 -9.83 1.40 -5.66
CA PRO A 40 -10.73 0.54 -4.88
C PRO A 40 -10.24 -0.91 -4.75
N LEU A 41 -9.61 -1.45 -5.80
CA LEU A 41 -9.04 -2.79 -5.80
C LEU A 41 -7.90 -2.93 -4.77
N TRP A 42 -6.97 -1.97 -4.75
CA TRP A 42 -5.88 -1.94 -3.78
C TRP A 42 -6.41 -1.73 -2.36
N ARG A 43 -7.45 -0.92 -2.20
CA ARG A 43 -8.14 -0.69 -0.93
C ARG A 43 -8.74 -1.99 -0.37
N PHE A 44 -9.35 -2.80 -1.23
CA PHE A 44 -9.85 -4.13 -0.87
C PHE A 44 -8.72 -5.11 -0.51
N MET A 45 -7.63 -5.09 -1.28
CA MET A 45 -6.45 -5.91 -1.00
C MET A 45 -5.81 -5.55 0.35
N CYS A 46 -5.60 -4.26 0.64
CA CYS A 46 -5.05 -3.78 1.91
C CYS A 46 -5.94 -4.07 3.12
N LYS A 47 -7.28 -4.09 2.95
CA LYS A 47 -8.20 -4.52 4.02
C LYS A 47 -8.08 -6.01 4.36
N SER A 48 -7.64 -6.82 3.41
CA SER A 48 -7.53 -8.27 3.58
C SER A 48 -6.14 -8.65 4.08
N ARG A 49 -6.03 -8.99 5.37
CA ARG A 49 -4.75 -9.31 6.03
C ARG A 49 -3.98 -10.44 5.34
N LEU A 50 -4.67 -11.47 4.84
CA LEU A 50 -4.04 -12.60 4.13
C LEU A 50 -3.48 -12.19 2.76
N LEU A 51 -4.28 -11.46 1.97
CA LEU A 51 -3.85 -10.93 0.67
C LEU A 51 -2.69 -9.96 0.83
N THR A 52 -2.78 -9.10 1.84
CA THR A 52 -1.71 -8.16 2.17
C THR A 52 -0.43 -8.93 2.52
N ARG A 53 -0.51 -9.93 3.40
CA ARG A 53 0.65 -10.74 3.78
C ARG A 53 1.28 -11.47 2.59
N TYR A 54 0.47 -11.99 1.66
CA TYR A 54 0.98 -12.68 0.48
C TYR A 54 1.63 -11.71 -0.51
N VAL A 55 0.96 -10.60 -0.83
CA VAL A 55 1.41 -9.64 -1.84
C VAL A 55 2.58 -8.81 -1.32
N PHE A 56 2.47 -8.24 -0.12
CA PHE A 56 3.52 -7.42 0.48
C PHE A 56 4.65 -8.25 1.10
N GLY A 57 4.34 -9.43 1.63
CA GLY A 57 5.35 -10.32 2.22
C GLY A 57 6.12 -11.16 1.20
N HIS A 58 5.58 -11.42 0.00
CA HIS A 58 6.27 -12.26 -0.99
C HIS A 58 6.70 -11.50 -2.24
N ARG A 59 5.80 -10.74 -2.87
CA ARG A 59 6.08 -10.05 -4.15
C ARG A 59 6.75 -8.68 -3.96
N LEU A 60 6.45 -8.01 -2.87
CA LEU A 60 6.86 -6.64 -2.60
C LEU A 60 7.73 -6.52 -1.32
N ALA A 61 8.26 -7.64 -0.83
CA ALA A 61 9.12 -7.66 0.35
C ALA A 61 10.35 -6.74 0.21
N TYR A 62 10.85 -6.60 -1.02
CA TYR A 62 11.99 -5.73 -1.34
C TYR A 62 11.70 -4.22 -1.17
N LEU A 63 10.42 -3.84 -1.07
CA LEU A 63 9.97 -2.46 -0.86
C LEU A 63 9.59 -2.19 0.59
N ARG A 64 9.73 -3.15 1.50
CA ARG A 64 9.53 -2.88 2.93
C ARG A 64 10.62 -1.93 3.41
N PRO A 65 10.26 -0.84 4.11
CA PRO A 65 11.25 0.00 4.77
C PRO A 65 11.97 -0.85 5.83
N ILE A 66 13.30 -0.81 5.79
CA ILE A 66 14.20 -1.50 6.74
C ILE A 66 14.21 -0.73 8.06
#